data_AF-A0A965VH24-F1
#
_entry.id   AF-A0A965VH24-F1
#
_cell.length_a   1.000
_cell.length_b   1.000
_cell.length_c   1.000
_cell.angle_alpha   90.00
_cell.angle_beta   90.00
_cell.angle_gamma   90.00
#
_symmetry.space_group_name_H-M   'P 1'
#
loop_
_entity.id
_entity.type
_entity.pdbx_description
1 polymer ?
#
loop_
_entity_poly.entity_id
_entity_poly.type
_entity_poly.pdbx_seq_one_letter_code
_entity_poly.pdbx_strand_id
1 'polypeptide(L)'
;MATSRQRRDRAVLGAIVVAVTTLTSMTLVGCAPTVDSRADYIMSRPLPSDVTAKGVVLAAILLASGDIDNAVGNGLVTPAEVDTAKTAIEEHLLEYWTQRAEKEAVR
;
A
#
# COMPACT_ATOMS: atom_id res chain seq x y z
N MET A 1 -19.80 -54.54 -57.08
CA MET A 1 -19.85 -53.74 -58.34
C MET A 1 -20.52 -52.42 -58.04
N ALA A 2 -19.76 -51.34 -57.87
CA ALA A 2 -20.29 -49.99 -57.82
C ALA A 2 -19.26 -49.05 -58.44
N THR A 3 -19.73 -48.33 -59.44
CA THR A 3 -19.01 -47.60 -60.48
C THR A 3 -18.28 -46.38 -59.96
N SER A 4 -16.97 -46.35 -60.22
CA SER A 4 -16.19 -45.12 -60.37
C SER A 4 -16.67 -44.35 -61.60
N ARG A 5 -16.77 -43.02 -61.49
CA ARG A 5 -16.15 -42.00 -62.37
C ARG A 5 -17.00 -40.72 -62.34
N GLN A 6 -16.43 -39.63 -61.79
CA GLN A 6 -15.68 -38.64 -62.58
C GLN A 6 -16.66 -37.49 -62.88
N ARG A 7 -16.42 -36.24 -62.55
CA ARG A 7 -15.23 -35.41 -62.77
C ARG A 7 -15.62 -34.01 -62.28
N ARG A 8 -14.60 -33.18 -62.02
CA ARG A 8 -14.63 -31.71 -62.18
C ARG A 8 -15.40 -30.96 -61.08
N ASP A 9 -14.93 -29.86 -60.52
CA ASP A 9 -13.71 -29.10 -60.74
C ASP A 9 -13.66 -28.11 -59.56
N ARG A 10 -12.45 -27.91 -59.02
CA ARG A 10 -11.92 -26.65 -58.50
C ARG A 10 -12.53 -26.03 -57.23
N ALA A 11 -11.60 -25.89 -56.26
CA ALA A 11 -11.52 -24.82 -55.25
C ALA A 11 -12.69 -24.76 -54.26
N VAL A 12 -12.48 -24.91 -52.96
CA VAL A 12 -11.67 -24.00 -52.14
C VAL A 12 -11.20 -24.78 -50.90
N LEU A 13 -9.88 -24.81 -50.71
CA LEU A 13 -9.24 -25.10 -49.43
C LEU A 13 -9.62 -24.01 -48.43
N GLY A 14 -10.07 -24.38 -47.24
CA GLY A 14 -10.33 -23.39 -46.19
C GLY A 14 -10.80 -24.02 -44.89
N ALA A 15 -9.84 -24.55 -44.14
CA ALA A 15 -10.00 -25.17 -42.83
C ALA A 15 -10.91 -24.39 -41.87
N ILE A 16 -11.98 -25.02 -41.40
CA ILE A 16 -12.75 -24.57 -40.24
C ILE A 16 -12.04 -25.12 -39.01
N VAL A 17 -11.06 -24.37 -38.51
CA VAL A 17 -10.49 -24.57 -37.18
C VAL A 17 -11.52 -24.05 -36.18
N VAL A 18 -12.09 -24.97 -35.42
CA VAL A 18 -12.91 -24.71 -34.23
C VAL A 18 -12.00 -24.05 -33.19
N ALA A 19 -12.03 -22.72 -33.11
CA ALA A 19 -11.34 -21.95 -32.07
C ALA A 19 -12.40 -21.41 -31.11
N VAL A 20 -12.52 -22.10 -29.98
CA VAL A 20 -13.27 -21.75 -28.79
C VAL A 20 -12.88 -20.33 -28.35
N THR A 21 -13.75 -19.36 -28.57
CA THR A 21 -13.57 -17.99 -28.08
C THR A 21 -13.99 -17.92 -26.61
N THR A 22 -12.99 -18.10 -25.74
CA THR A 22 -13.11 -17.85 -24.31
C THR A 22 -13.38 -16.37 -24.05
N LEU A 23 -14.40 -16.10 -23.24
CA LEU A 23 -14.78 -14.78 -22.77
C LEU A 23 -13.57 -14.09 -22.12
N THR A 24 -13.03 -13.08 -22.78
CA THR A 24 -12.01 -12.20 -22.20
C THR A 24 -12.73 -11.04 -21.52
N SER A 25 -13.18 -11.27 -20.30
CA SER A 25 -13.67 -10.22 -19.41
C SER A 25 -12.47 -9.34 -19.01
N MET A 26 -12.32 -8.18 -19.63
CA MET A 26 -11.41 -7.14 -19.17
C MET A 26 -11.88 -6.65 -17.80
N THR A 27 -11.31 -7.19 -16.72
CA THR A 27 -11.45 -6.63 -15.38
C THR A 27 -10.56 -5.39 -15.30
N LEU A 28 -11.17 -4.22 -15.46
CA LEU A 28 -10.57 -2.96 -15.02
C LEU A 28 -10.34 -3.06 -13.51
N VAL A 29 -9.11 -3.35 -13.10
CA VAL A 29 -8.65 -3.14 -11.72
C VAL A 29 -8.57 -1.63 -11.53
N GLY A 30 -9.69 -1.04 -11.11
CA GLY A 30 -9.69 0.31 -10.58
C GLY A 30 -8.96 0.30 -9.25
N CYS A 31 -7.76 0.85 -9.20
CA CYS A 31 -7.09 1.24 -7.96
C CYS A 31 -7.88 2.39 -7.32
N ALA A 32 -8.98 2.09 -6.64
CA ALA A 32 -9.56 3.04 -5.70
C ALA A 32 -8.53 3.23 -4.57
N PRO A 33 -8.18 4.48 -4.19
CA PRO A 33 -7.35 4.69 -3.02
C PRO A 33 -8.12 4.14 -1.82
N THR A 34 -7.62 3.04 -1.25
CA THR A 34 -8.08 2.57 0.04
C THR A 34 -7.62 3.61 1.05
N VAL A 35 -8.54 4.48 1.45
CA VAL A 35 -8.34 5.43 2.53
C VAL A 35 -8.03 4.60 3.77
N ASP A 36 -6.75 4.55 4.15
CA ASP A 36 -6.34 3.88 5.38
C ASP A 36 -6.92 4.69 6.54
N SER A 37 -7.97 4.14 7.16
CA SER A 37 -8.68 4.83 8.24
C SER A 37 -7.77 5.13 9.43
N ARG A 38 -6.65 4.39 9.59
CA ARG A 38 -5.64 4.67 10.61
C ARG A 38 -4.76 5.86 10.24
N ALA A 39 -4.43 6.02 8.96
CA ALA A 39 -3.69 7.18 8.47
C ALA A 39 -4.48 8.48 8.71
N ASP A 40 -5.75 8.48 8.31
CA ASP A 40 -6.65 9.61 8.54
C ASP A 40 -6.81 9.93 10.03
N TYR A 41 -6.89 8.88 10.86
CA TYR A 41 -6.94 9.03 12.31
C TYR A 41 -5.67 9.69 12.86
N ILE A 42 -4.46 9.29 12.41
CA ILE A 42 -3.21 9.94 12.81
C ILE A 42 -3.18 11.41 12.36
N MET A 43 -3.69 11.73 11.16
CA MET A 43 -3.64 13.11 10.64
C MET A 43 -4.60 14.08 11.33
N SER A 44 -5.77 13.59 11.77
CA SER A 44 -6.88 14.45 12.20
C SER A 44 -7.09 14.49 13.71
N ARG A 45 -6.62 13.46 14.44
CA ARG A 45 -6.88 13.39 15.88
C ARG A 45 -6.14 14.46 16.67
N PRO A 46 -6.74 15.01 17.74
CA PRO A 46 -5.98 15.74 18.74
C PRO A 46 -4.97 14.79 19.42
N LEU A 47 -3.75 15.27 19.62
CA LEU A 47 -2.74 14.52 20.38
C LEU A 47 -2.82 14.88 21.86
N PRO A 48 -2.49 13.93 22.75
CA PRO A 48 -2.18 14.22 24.15
C PRO A 48 -1.11 15.32 24.27
N SER A 49 -1.12 16.06 25.38
CA SER A 49 -0.19 17.20 25.59
C SER A 49 1.28 16.78 25.72
N ASP A 50 1.53 15.51 26.01
CA ASP A 50 2.83 14.87 26.16
C ASP A 50 3.28 14.12 24.90
N VAL A 51 2.53 14.21 23.80
CA VAL A 51 2.85 13.57 22.52
C VAL A 51 2.85 14.59 21.40
N THR A 52 3.98 14.74 20.73
CA THR A 52 4.10 15.55 19.52
C THR A 52 4.44 14.66 18.32
N ALA A 53 3.94 14.99 17.12
CA ALA A 53 4.27 14.20 15.93
C ALA A 53 5.79 14.17 15.66
N LYS A 54 6.46 15.31 15.89
CA LYS A 54 7.92 15.42 15.81
C LYS A 54 8.63 14.51 16.82
N GLY A 55 8.17 14.50 18.07
CA GLY A 55 8.75 13.66 19.12
C GLY A 55 8.55 12.18 18.86
N VAL A 56 7.40 11.77 18.31
CA VAL A 56 7.18 10.37 17.86
C VAL A 56 8.17 9.96 16.77
N VAL A 57 8.39 10.80 15.76
CA VAL A 57 9.36 10.53 14.69
C VAL A 57 10.79 10.48 15.24
N LEU A 58 11.14 11.41 16.14
CA LEU A 58 12.45 11.41 16.80
C LEU A 58 12.65 10.16 17.66
N ALA A 59 11.65 9.76 18.43
CA ALA A 59 11.68 8.55 19.24
C ALA A 59 11.86 7.29 18.38
N ALA A 60 11.23 7.22 17.20
CA ALA A 60 11.43 6.11 16.27
C ALA A 60 12.89 6.01 15.77
N ILE A 61 13.52 7.14 15.45
CA ILE A 61 14.94 7.19 15.06
C ILE A 61 15.83 6.75 16.22
N LEU A 62 15.55 7.24 17.43
CA LEU A 62 16.31 6.91 18.62
C LEU A 62 16.20 5.42 18.98
N LEU A 63 15.01 4.82 18.84
CA LEU A 63 14.81 3.38 18.97
C LEU A 63 15.66 2.59 17.97
N ALA A 64 15.72 3.03 16.71
CA ALA A 64 16.55 2.38 15.70
C ALA A 64 18.05 2.53 15.98
N SER A 65 18.48 3.64 16.58
CA SER A 65 19.87 3.90 16.95
C SER A 65 20.31 3.27 18.29
N GLY A 66 19.35 2.82 19.10
CA GLY A 66 19.60 2.26 20.43
C GLY A 66 19.85 3.29 21.54
N ASP A 67 19.55 4.57 21.32
CA ASP A 67 19.84 5.68 22.27
C ASP A 67 18.59 6.22 22.98
N ILE A 68 17.53 5.40 23.06
CA ILE A 68 16.22 5.83 23.56
C ILE A 68 16.23 6.16 25.06
N ASP A 69 16.94 5.37 25.87
CA ASP A 69 16.95 5.52 27.33
C ASP A 69 17.62 6.85 27.75
N ASN A 70 18.72 7.22 27.08
CA ASN A 70 19.37 8.51 27.30
C ASN A 70 18.49 9.67 26.84
N ALA A 71 17.80 9.52 25.70
CA ALA A 71 16.92 10.56 25.19
C ALA A 71 15.71 10.82 26.11
N VAL A 72 15.10 9.77 26.67
CA VAL A 72 14.05 9.90 27.68
C VAL A 72 14.60 10.52 28.96
N GLY A 73 15.76 10.06 29.44
CA GLY A 73 16.40 10.59 30.65
C GLY A 73 16.77 12.08 30.55
N ASN A 74 17.11 12.55 29.36
CA ASN A 74 17.42 13.95 29.08
C ASN A 74 16.18 14.80 28.72
N GLY A 75 14.98 14.20 28.66
CA GLY A 75 13.73 14.88 28.29
C GLY A 75 13.65 15.28 26.82
N LEU A 76 14.45 14.67 25.95
CA LEU A 76 14.43 14.94 24.50
C LEU A 76 13.16 14.36 23.83
N VAL A 77 12.66 13.25 24.37
CA VAL A 77 11.39 12.62 24.00
C VAL A 77 10.68 12.16 25.27
N THR A 78 9.35 12.12 25.26
CA THR A 78 8.57 11.62 26.41
C THR A 78 8.39 10.10 26.32
N PRO A 79 8.15 9.40 27.45
CA PRO A 79 7.79 7.98 27.41
C PRO A 79 6.56 7.69 26.53
N ALA A 80 5.57 8.59 26.51
CA ALA A 80 4.38 8.47 25.68
C ALA A 80 4.68 8.56 24.18
N GLU A 81 5.65 9.40 23.79
CA GLU A 81 6.15 9.46 22.41
C GLU A 81 6.89 8.20 22.01
N VAL A 82 7.66 7.61 22.93
CA VAL A 82 8.34 6.32 22.70
C VAL A 82 7.34 5.20 22.47
N ASP A 83 6.31 5.11 23.31
CA ASP A 83 5.28 4.07 23.18
C ASP A 83 4.49 4.26 21.88
N THR A 84 4.15 5.50 21.53
CA THR A 84 3.49 5.81 20.26
C THR A 84 4.38 5.46 19.06
N ALA A 85 5.69 5.71 19.14
CA ALA A 85 6.65 5.38 18.10
C ALA A 85 6.77 3.87 17.89
N LYS A 86 6.79 3.07 18.97
CA LYS A 86 6.77 1.60 18.88
C LYS A 86 5.53 1.12 18.14
N THR A 87 4.34 1.58 18.53
CA THR A 87 3.09 1.24 17.83
C THR A 87 3.13 1.67 16.36
N ALA A 88 3.65 2.86 16.06
CA ALA A 88 3.77 3.33 14.68
C ALA A 88 4.70 2.46 13.83
N ILE A 89 5.80 1.94 14.41
CA ILE A 89 6.71 1.02 13.73
C ILE A 89 6.03 -0.34 13.50
N GLU A 90 5.41 -0.89 14.55
CA GLU A 90 4.71 -2.18 14.50
C GLU A 90 3.56 -2.20 13.48
N GLU A 91 2.84 -1.08 13.37
CA GLU A 91 1.72 -0.93 12.45
C GLU A 91 2.12 -0.40 11.06
N HIS A 92 3.41 -0.16 10.81
CA HIS A 92 3.92 0.46 9.57
C HIS A 92 3.31 1.85 9.25
N LEU A 93 2.99 2.63 10.29
CA LEU A 93 2.35 3.94 10.18
C LEU A 93 3.32 5.13 10.38
N LEU A 94 4.63 4.87 10.48
CA LEU A 94 5.62 5.92 10.76
C LEU A 94 5.64 7.03 9.70
N GLU A 95 5.39 6.69 8.44
CA GLU A 95 5.33 7.67 7.35
C GLU A 95 4.26 8.74 7.60
N TYR A 96 3.09 8.33 8.10
CA TYR A 96 2.02 9.26 8.46
C TYR A 96 2.44 10.20 9.57
N TRP A 97 3.13 9.70 10.60
CA TRP A 97 3.67 10.56 11.66
C TRP A 97 4.68 11.58 11.14
N THR A 98 5.52 11.21 10.17
CA THR A 98 6.42 12.13 9.48
C THR A 98 5.64 13.21 8.72
N GLN A 99 4.66 12.83 7.90
CA GLN A 99 3.83 13.79 7.15
C GLN A 99 3.12 14.77 8.07
N ARG A 100 2.60 14.29 9.22
CA ARG A 100 1.99 15.16 10.22
C ARG A 100 3.02 16.11 10.85
N ALA A 101 4.20 15.62 11.22
CA ALA A 101 5.25 16.43 11.81
C ALA A 101 5.70 17.55 10.85
N GLU A 102 5.83 17.24 9.56
CA GLU A 102 6.14 18.23 8.52
C GLU A 102 5.04 19.28 8.39
N LYS A 103 3.78 18.84 8.35
CA LYS A 103 2.61 19.74 8.29
C LYS A 103 2.54 20.66 9.52
N GLU A 104 2.86 20.14 10.70
CA GLU A 104 2.90 20.91 11.94
C GLU A 104 4.10 21.87 11.98
N ALA A 105 5.23 21.55 11.34
CA ALA A 105 6.43 22.39 11.31
C ALA A 105 6.34 23.60 10.38
N VAL A 106 5.47 23.56 9.37
CA VAL A 106 5.26 24.65 8.40
C VAL A 106 4.22 25.67 8.89
N ARG A 107 3.48 25.37 9.96
CA ARG A 107 2.39 26.19 10.49
C ARG A 107 2.86 27.19 11.54
#